data_AF-Q05XE3-F1
#
_entry.id   AF-Q05XE3-F1
#
_cell.length_a   1.000
_cell.length_b   1.000
_cell.length_c   1.000
_cell.angle_alpha   90.00
_cell.angle_beta   90.00
_cell.angle_gamma   90.00
#
_symmetry.space_group_name_H-M   'P 1'
#
loop_
_entity.id
_entity.type
_entity.pdbx_description
1 polymer ?
#
loop_
_entity_poly.entity_id
_entity_poly.type
_entity_poly.pdbx_seq_one_letter_code
_entity_poly.pdbx_strand_id
1 'polypeptide(L)'
;MGAEMASNSDLFLQAWAGKTNAQKEAELGKALTPDQRTDTFLAAFATPAEAKLPTPIVGQNWRWDMVKLAKLSPTEQYMLTQYEGCKYRDLPSWIQDGGYVKISDSEKKYQREMLKETGLTQSERNEVVDHAAIHIGALGDMLQREVLKGSKALESEIDRCIERFGNDLVMTMLEEIDPAGAAELIKVQQIRATTAAAKDELELVSNQEAQVRAEIKEAQAAIEAMNADSA
;
A
#
# COMPACT_ATOMS: atom_id res chain seq x y z
N MET A 1 1.81 -44.92 -24.18
CA MET A 1 3.27 -44.69 -24.12
C MET A 1 3.65 -44.05 -25.45
N GLY A 2 4.19 -42.86 -25.58
CA GLY A 2 4.60 -41.85 -24.61
C GLY A 2 4.42 -40.46 -25.22
N ALA A 3 4.42 -39.46 -24.35
CA ALA A 3 4.49 -38.05 -24.72
C ALA A 3 5.89 -37.73 -25.27
N GLU A 4 5.97 -37.00 -26.38
CA GLU A 4 7.13 -36.16 -26.67
C GLU A 4 6.71 -34.72 -26.42
N MET A 5 7.32 -34.14 -25.39
CA MET A 5 7.10 -32.77 -24.94
C MET A 5 7.52 -31.79 -26.03
N ALA A 6 6.68 -30.80 -26.33
CA ALA A 6 7.16 -29.59 -26.98
C ALA A 6 8.26 -28.98 -26.09
N SER A 7 9.49 -28.96 -26.59
CA SER A 7 10.61 -28.31 -25.91
C SER A 7 10.31 -26.82 -25.77
N ASN A 8 10.59 -26.26 -24.59
CA ASN A 8 10.49 -24.81 -24.30
C ASN A 8 11.34 -23.93 -25.25
N SER A 9 12.19 -24.52 -26.11
CA SER A 9 12.93 -23.81 -27.16
C SER A 9 12.05 -23.32 -28.32
N ASP A 10 10.94 -24.00 -28.62
CA ASP A 10 10.12 -23.67 -29.82
C ASP A 10 9.15 -22.51 -29.59
N LEU A 11 8.73 -22.29 -28.34
CA LEU A 11 7.92 -21.11 -27.98
C LEU A 11 8.74 -19.82 -27.95
N PHE A 12 10.04 -19.91 -27.63
CA PHE A 12 10.98 -18.78 -27.73
C PHE A 12 11.30 -18.42 -29.18
N LEU A 13 11.37 -19.40 -30.08
CA LEU A 13 11.63 -19.16 -31.51
C LEU A 13 10.43 -18.56 -32.24
N GLN A 14 9.19 -18.84 -31.85
CA GLN A 14 8.02 -18.18 -32.45
C GLN A 14 7.79 -16.74 -31.98
N ALA A 15 8.15 -16.39 -30.74
CA ALA A 15 8.03 -15.02 -30.23
C ALA A 15 9.09 -14.05 -30.80
N TRP A 16 10.15 -14.59 -31.43
CA TRP A 16 11.29 -13.83 -31.95
C TRP A 16 11.64 -14.16 -33.42
N ALA A 17 10.80 -14.91 -34.13
CA ALA A 17 10.93 -15.15 -35.56
C ALA A 17 10.41 -13.96 -36.37
N GLY A 18 11.23 -12.92 -36.44
CA GLY A 18 11.11 -11.85 -37.42
C GLY A 18 12.49 -11.47 -37.94
N LYS A 19 12.92 -12.17 -39.02
CA LYS A 19 14.12 -11.99 -39.85
C LYS A 19 15.35 -12.83 -39.47
N THR A 20 15.86 -13.54 -40.47
CA THR A 20 17.10 -14.34 -40.43
C THR A 20 18.35 -13.46 -40.39
N ASN A 21 19.49 -13.98 -39.92
CA ASN A 21 20.74 -13.23 -39.83
C ASN A 21 21.19 -12.59 -41.17
N ALA A 22 20.89 -13.23 -42.30
CA ALA A 22 21.15 -12.67 -43.63
C ALA A 22 20.32 -11.40 -43.94
N GLN A 23 19.13 -11.25 -43.36
CA GLN A 23 18.32 -10.04 -43.47
C GLN A 23 18.76 -8.95 -42.48
N LYS A 24 19.29 -9.32 -41.31
CA LYS A 24 19.91 -8.36 -40.38
C LYS A 24 21.21 -7.78 -40.94
N GLU A 25 22.03 -8.60 -41.60
CA GLU A 25 23.28 -8.12 -42.23
C GLU A 25 23.04 -7.22 -43.45
N ALA A 26 21.91 -7.37 -44.16
CA ALA A 26 21.54 -6.48 -45.26
C ALA A 26 21.04 -5.09 -44.78
N GLU A 27 20.43 -4.99 -43.58
CA GLU A 27 20.05 -3.70 -42.97
C GLU A 27 21.22 -3.06 -42.18
N LEU A 28 22.17 -3.85 -41.67
CA LEU A 28 23.40 -3.39 -41.00
C LEU A 28 24.57 -3.08 -41.98
N GLY A 29 24.29 -3.06 -43.28
CA GLY A 29 25.26 -2.95 -44.37
C GLY A 29 25.89 -1.57 -44.61
N LYS A 30 26.05 -0.72 -43.60
CA LYS A 30 27.09 0.31 -43.59
C LYS A 30 27.68 0.39 -42.20
N ALA A 31 28.85 -0.21 -42.02
CA ALA A 31 29.69 0.08 -40.86
C ALA A 31 29.84 1.60 -40.76
N LEU A 32 29.29 2.18 -39.69
CA LEU A 32 29.42 3.61 -39.42
C LEU A 32 30.91 3.95 -39.48
N THR A 33 31.24 4.96 -40.28
CA THR A 33 32.60 5.50 -40.35
C THR A 33 33.01 6.03 -38.97
N PRO A 34 34.31 6.12 -38.64
CA PRO A 34 34.75 6.64 -37.34
C PRO A 34 34.07 7.96 -36.99
N ASP A 35 33.96 8.88 -37.95
CA ASP A 35 33.27 10.17 -37.79
C ASP A 35 31.79 10.00 -37.42
N GLN A 36 31.07 9.09 -38.10
CA GLN A 36 29.67 8.79 -37.78
C GLN A 36 29.48 8.08 -36.43
N ARG A 37 30.48 7.33 -35.96
CA ARG A 37 30.49 6.75 -34.61
C ARG A 37 30.72 7.84 -33.56
N THR A 38 31.62 8.78 -33.82
CA THR A 38 31.77 9.97 -32.97
C THR A 38 30.51 10.81 -32.99
N ASP A 39 29.83 10.99 -34.12
CA ASP A 39 28.59 11.75 -34.19
C ASP A 39 27.42 11.04 -33.50
N THR A 40 27.34 9.71 -33.54
CA THR A 40 26.33 8.95 -32.78
C THR A 40 26.65 8.87 -31.29
N PHE A 41 27.93 8.77 -30.93
CA PHE A 41 28.38 8.86 -29.54
C PHE A 41 28.14 10.27 -28.99
N LEU A 42 28.53 11.31 -29.73
CA LEU A 42 28.21 12.69 -29.41
C LEU A 42 26.71 12.90 -29.39
N ALA A 43 25.90 12.38 -30.33
CA ALA A 43 24.44 12.50 -30.28
C ALA A 43 23.80 11.78 -29.07
N ALA A 44 24.39 10.69 -28.59
CA ALA A 44 23.96 10.03 -27.35
C ALA A 44 24.28 10.85 -26.08
N PHE A 45 25.22 11.80 -26.17
CA PHE A 45 25.61 12.70 -25.07
C PHE A 45 25.25 14.19 -25.30
N ALA A 46 24.89 14.60 -26.51
CA ALA A 46 24.80 16.01 -26.94
C ALA A 46 23.44 16.63 -26.64
N THR A 47 22.49 15.86 -26.15
CA THR A 47 21.31 16.40 -25.50
C THR A 47 20.86 15.38 -24.47
N PRO A 48 20.94 15.67 -23.15
CA PRO A 48 19.88 15.17 -22.29
C PRO A 48 18.61 15.62 -23.00
N ALA A 49 17.74 14.68 -23.40
CA ALA A 49 16.44 15.01 -24.01
C ALA A 49 15.94 16.25 -23.30
N GLU A 50 15.85 17.39 -24.03
CA GLU A 50 15.63 18.73 -23.45
C GLU A 50 14.71 18.51 -22.27
N ALA A 51 15.22 18.73 -21.05
CA ALA A 51 14.44 18.52 -19.85
C ALA A 51 13.28 19.48 -19.98
N LYS A 52 12.18 18.99 -20.56
CA LYS A 52 11.02 19.79 -20.88
C LYS A 52 10.50 20.16 -19.52
N LEU A 53 10.73 21.42 -19.16
CA LEU A 53 10.21 21.95 -17.92
C LEU A 53 8.73 21.58 -17.88
N PRO A 54 8.27 20.96 -16.79
CA PRO A 54 6.94 20.39 -16.74
C PRO A 54 5.92 21.50 -17.03
N THR A 55 5.01 21.22 -17.94
CA THR A 55 4.07 22.21 -18.45
C THR A 55 3.03 22.54 -17.39
N PRO A 56 2.64 23.81 -17.23
CA PRO A 56 1.55 24.14 -16.31
C PRO A 56 0.24 23.53 -16.83
N ILE A 57 -0.27 22.50 -16.16
CA ILE A 57 -1.55 21.87 -16.51
C ILE A 57 -2.71 22.76 -16.06
N VAL A 58 -3.67 22.98 -16.95
CA VAL A 58 -4.89 23.74 -16.66
C VAL A 58 -5.79 22.89 -15.75
N GLY A 59 -6.13 23.41 -14.57
CA GLY A 59 -6.97 22.73 -13.57
C GLY A 59 -6.22 22.28 -12.31
N GLN A 60 -4.89 22.39 -12.27
CA GLN A 60 -4.13 22.20 -11.05
C GLN A 60 -4.24 23.42 -10.11
N ASN A 61 -4.38 23.14 -8.81
CA ASN A 61 -4.38 24.14 -7.74
C ASN A 61 -2.99 24.78 -7.49
N TRP A 62 -2.01 24.48 -8.34
CA TRP A 62 -0.64 24.93 -8.21
C TRP A 62 0.05 24.92 -9.58
N ARG A 63 1.17 25.63 -9.68
CA ARG A 63 1.98 25.75 -10.89
C ARG A 63 3.46 25.73 -10.58
N TRP A 64 4.25 25.18 -11.49
CA TRP A 64 5.70 25.19 -11.44
C TRP A 64 6.30 26.61 -11.44
N ASP A 65 7.26 26.88 -10.55
CA ASP A 65 8.06 28.11 -10.57
C ASP A 65 9.27 27.94 -11.48
N MET A 66 9.07 28.24 -12.76
CA MET A 66 10.07 28.07 -13.83
C MET A 66 11.42 28.73 -13.51
N VAL A 67 11.45 29.82 -12.73
CA VAL A 67 12.69 30.54 -12.37
C VAL A 67 13.55 29.72 -11.41
N LYS A 68 12.93 29.02 -10.47
CA LYS A 68 13.65 28.15 -9.52
C LYS A 68 13.96 26.79 -10.13
N LEU A 69 13.06 26.27 -10.97
CA LEU A 69 13.26 25.00 -11.68
C LEU A 69 14.44 25.04 -12.64
N ALA A 70 14.69 26.18 -13.27
CA ALA A 70 15.86 26.36 -14.14
C ALA A 70 17.21 26.19 -13.41
N LYS A 71 17.23 26.20 -12.07
CA LYS A 71 18.44 26.00 -11.26
C LYS A 71 18.67 24.54 -10.86
N LEU A 72 17.71 23.66 -11.12
CA LEU A 72 17.83 22.23 -10.84
C LEU A 72 18.64 21.53 -11.93
N SER A 73 19.30 20.44 -11.55
CA SER A 73 19.98 19.55 -12.49
C SER A 73 18.97 18.90 -13.45
N PRO A 74 19.42 18.45 -14.65
CA PRO A 74 18.54 17.75 -15.60
C PRO A 74 17.85 16.52 -14.99
N THR A 75 18.53 15.79 -14.10
CA THR A 75 17.97 14.63 -13.39
C THR A 75 16.83 15.04 -12.46
N GLU A 76 17.00 16.11 -11.69
CA GLU A 76 15.96 16.64 -10.82
C GLU A 76 14.78 17.17 -11.64
N GLN A 77 15.03 17.86 -12.75
CA GLN A 77 13.96 18.32 -13.66
C GLN A 77 13.17 17.15 -14.25
N TYR A 78 13.83 16.04 -14.59
CA TYR A 78 13.17 14.83 -15.04
C TYR A 78 12.30 14.20 -13.94
N MET A 79 12.82 14.12 -12.70
CA MET A 79 12.04 13.63 -11.55
C MET A 79 10.75 14.46 -11.35
N LEU A 80 10.81 15.77 -11.60
CA LEU A 80 9.64 16.64 -11.45
C LEU A 80 8.51 16.34 -12.43
N THR A 81 8.83 15.85 -13.64
CA THR A 81 7.79 15.46 -14.61
C THR A 81 6.92 14.29 -14.13
N GLN A 82 7.41 13.50 -13.17
CA GLN A 82 6.62 12.41 -12.57
C GLN A 82 5.48 12.94 -11.69
N TYR A 83 5.59 14.18 -11.23
CA TYR A 83 4.60 14.83 -10.37
C TYR A 83 3.65 15.76 -11.14
N GLU A 84 3.71 15.76 -12.47
CA GLU A 84 2.77 16.48 -13.32
C GLU A 84 1.38 15.83 -13.20
N GLY A 85 0.35 16.61 -12.88
CA GLY A 85 -1.01 16.12 -12.68
C GLY A 85 -1.39 15.80 -11.22
N CYS A 86 -0.42 15.76 -10.30
CA CYS A 86 -0.68 15.51 -8.87
C CYS A 86 -1.40 16.69 -8.20
N LYS A 87 -2.10 16.45 -7.08
CA LYS A 87 -2.58 17.53 -6.21
C LYS A 87 -1.40 18.10 -5.43
N TYR A 88 -1.50 19.35 -5.00
CA TYR A 88 -0.41 20.03 -4.27
C TYR A 88 0.04 19.22 -3.05
N ARG A 89 -0.93 18.71 -2.29
CA ARG A 89 -0.71 17.90 -1.07
C ARG A 89 0.07 16.60 -1.29
N ASP A 90 -0.03 16.02 -2.49
CA ASP A 90 0.62 14.76 -2.83
C ASP A 90 2.06 15.00 -3.33
N LEU A 91 2.49 16.27 -3.39
CA LEU A 91 3.85 16.61 -3.74
C LEU A 91 4.81 16.31 -2.58
N PRO A 92 6.01 15.79 -2.87
CA PRO A 92 7.09 15.70 -1.91
C PRO A 92 7.38 17.01 -1.20
N SER A 93 7.71 16.94 0.09
CA SER A 93 8.07 18.07 0.95
C SER A 93 9.23 18.89 0.37
N TRP A 94 10.25 18.26 -0.22
CA TRP A 94 11.36 18.98 -0.86
C TRP A 94 10.92 19.87 -2.03
N ILE A 95 9.83 19.53 -2.72
CA ILE A 95 9.24 20.34 -3.80
C ILE A 95 8.46 21.52 -3.22
N GLN A 96 7.64 21.25 -2.20
CA GLN A 96 6.82 22.25 -1.52
C GLN A 96 7.68 23.28 -0.78
N ASP A 97 8.60 22.81 0.07
CA ASP A 97 9.44 23.63 0.96
C ASP A 97 10.56 24.34 0.20
N GLY A 98 11.10 23.73 -0.87
CA GLY A 98 12.00 24.41 -1.80
C GLY A 98 11.33 25.57 -2.54
N GLY A 99 10.00 25.65 -2.47
CA GLY A 99 9.19 26.67 -3.12
C GLY A 99 9.32 26.61 -4.63
N TYR A 100 9.49 25.42 -5.20
CA TYR A 100 9.50 25.16 -6.64
C TYR A 100 8.10 25.25 -7.25
N VAL A 101 7.08 25.46 -6.41
CA VAL A 101 5.67 25.47 -6.76
C VAL A 101 5.01 26.74 -6.22
N LYS A 102 4.15 27.33 -7.04
CA LYS A 102 3.26 28.45 -6.71
C LYS A 102 1.83 27.93 -6.60
N ILE A 103 1.26 28.04 -5.41
CA ILE A 103 -0.12 27.62 -5.12
C ILE A 103 -1.16 28.68 -5.53
N SER A 104 -2.34 28.22 -5.95
CA SER A 104 -3.49 29.06 -6.25
C SER A 104 -4.09 29.67 -4.97
N ASP A 105 -4.93 30.69 -5.12
CA ASP A 105 -5.60 31.30 -3.96
C ASP A 105 -6.64 30.39 -3.30
N SER A 106 -7.23 29.46 -4.07
CA SER A 106 -8.11 28.41 -3.52
C SER A 106 -7.34 27.46 -2.61
N GLU A 107 -6.14 27.04 -3.02
CA GLU A 107 -5.26 26.18 -2.24
C GLU A 107 -4.74 26.87 -0.98
N LYS A 108 -4.37 28.16 -1.08
CA LYS A 108 -4.00 28.98 0.09
C LYS A 108 -5.15 29.12 1.10
N LYS A 109 -6.40 29.18 0.61
CA LYS A 109 -7.58 29.24 1.48
C LYS A 109 -7.74 27.90 2.22
N TYR A 110 -7.69 26.79 1.49
CA TYR A 110 -7.75 25.44 2.06
C TYR A 110 -6.66 25.19 3.11
N GLN A 111 -5.39 25.52 2.80
CA GLN A 111 -4.29 25.34 3.75
C GLN A 111 -4.47 26.17 5.04
N ARG A 112 -5.04 27.37 4.94
CA ARG A 112 -5.35 28.19 6.11
C ARG A 112 -6.51 27.60 6.94
N GLU A 113 -7.51 27.01 6.29
CA GLU A 113 -8.60 26.31 6.97
C GLU A 113 -8.06 25.07 7.70
N MET A 114 -7.29 24.23 7.01
CA MET A 114 -6.67 23.05 7.61
C MET A 114 -5.69 23.41 8.74
N LEU A 115 -4.90 24.49 8.60
CA LEU A 115 -4.02 24.97 9.68
C LEU A 115 -4.83 25.40 10.91
N LYS A 116 -6.01 26.00 10.74
CA LYS A 116 -6.89 26.36 11.86
C LYS A 116 -7.52 25.13 12.52
N GLU A 117 -7.88 24.12 11.74
CA GLU A 117 -8.51 22.89 12.24
C GLU A 117 -7.52 21.96 12.91
N THR A 118 -6.36 21.73 12.28
CA THR A 118 -5.37 20.74 12.72
C THR A 118 -4.25 21.35 13.56
N GLY A 119 -4.03 22.66 13.49
CA GLY A 119 -2.87 23.32 14.09
C GLY A 119 -1.55 23.05 13.37
N LEU A 120 -1.56 22.23 12.30
CA LEU A 120 -0.37 21.78 11.58
C LEU A 120 -0.23 22.47 10.22
N THR A 121 0.99 22.64 9.77
CA THR A 121 1.32 23.05 8.39
C THR A 121 1.08 21.90 7.41
N GLN A 122 1.13 22.17 6.10
CA GLN A 122 0.95 21.11 5.11
C GLN A 122 2.09 20.07 5.15
N SER A 123 3.33 20.51 5.36
CA SER A 123 4.49 19.62 5.48
C SER A 123 4.36 18.70 6.70
N GLU A 124 4.03 19.26 7.87
CA GLU A 124 3.81 18.47 9.09
C GLU A 124 2.65 17.47 8.95
N ARG A 125 1.55 17.86 8.27
CA ARG A 125 0.47 16.91 7.97
C ARG A 125 0.94 15.78 7.07
N ASN A 126 1.73 16.09 6.05
CA ASN A 126 2.30 15.08 5.16
C ASN A 126 3.22 14.13 5.95
N GLU A 127 4.08 14.65 6.83
CA GLU A 127 4.94 13.84 7.69
C GLU A 127 4.14 12.86 8.56
N VAL A 128 3.00 13.30 9.13
CA VAL A 128 2.12 12.42 9.91
C VAL A 128 1.53 11.30 9.05
N VAL A 129 1.08 11.63 7.84
CA VAL A 129 0.52 10.65 6.89
C VAL A 129 1.59 9.68 6.42
N ASP A 130 2.80 10.17 6.09
CA ASP A 130 3.93 9.35 5.67
C ASP A 130 4.35 8.40 6.80
N HIS A 131 4.38 8.88 8.05
CA HIS A 131 4.64 8.03 9.21
C HIS A 131 3.59 6.94 9.36
N ALA A 132 2.30 7.28 9.19
CA ALA A 132 1.21 6.31 9.23
C ALA A 132 1.37 5.27 8.11
N ALA A 133 1.69 5.71 6.88
CA ALA A 133 1.91 4.83 5.73
C ALA A 133 3.06 3.84 5.96
N ILE A 134 4.17 4.29 6.58
CA ILE A 134 5.30 3.41 6.93
C ILE A 134 4.87 2.37 7.96
N HIS A 135 4.17 2.78 9.02
CA HIS A 135 3.70 1.84 10.06
C HIS A 135 2.71 0.82 9.50
N ILE A 136 1.76 1.25 8.67
CA ILE A 136 0.75 0.39 8.06
C ILE A 136 1.38 -0.52 7.00
N GLY A 137 2.33 -0.02 6.21
CA GLY A 137 3.10 -0.85 5.28
C GLY A 137 3.89 -1.95 6.00
N ALA A 138 4.52 -1.63 7.14
CA ALA A 138 5.19 -2.62 7.97
C ALA A 138 4.21 -3.67 8.54
N LEU A 139 2.98 -3.26 8.90
CA LEU A 139 1.93 -4.19 9.30
C LEU A 139 1.54 -5.12 8.14
N GLY A 140 1.40 -4.59 6.92
CA GLY A 140 1.16 -5.39 5.71
C GLY A 140 2.22 -6.47 5.51
N ASP A 141 3.49 -6.09 5.59
CA ASP A 141 4.61 -7.02 5.53
C ASP A 141 4.54 -8.09 6.62
N MET A 142 4.16 -7.73 7.84
CA MET A 142 4.03 -8.67 8.95
C MET A 142 2.86 -9.65 8.76
N LEU A 143 1.74 -9.18 8.22
CA LEU A 143 0.55 -10.00 7.95
C LEU A 143 0.82 -11.10 6.91
N GLN A 144 1.68 -10.83 5.93
CA GLN A 144 2.01 -11.80 4.89
C GLN A 144 3.05 -12.84 5.33
N ARG A 145 3.84 -12.56 6.38
CA ARG A 145 4.90 -13.46 6.85
C ARG A 145 4.32 -14.69 7.54
N GLU A 146 4.54 -15.86 6.94
CA GLU A 146 4.06 -17.15 7.48
C GLU A 146 4.50 -17.42 8.92
N VAL A 147 5.73 -17.03 9.27
CA VAL A 147 6.29 -17.22 10.62
C VAL A 147 5.50 -16.46 11.70
N LEU A 148 4.83 -15.37 11.33
CA LEU A 148 4.07 -14.53 12.24
C LEU A 148 2.58 -14.89 12.29
N LYS A 149 2.10 -15.76 11.38
CA LYS A 149 0.69 -16.16 11.33
C LYS A 149 0.28 -16.86 12.63
N GLY A 150 -0.79 -16.36 13.25
CA GLY A 150 -1.30 -16.87 14.54
C GLY A 150 -0.40 -16.56 15.74
N SER A 151 0.62 -15.71 15.57
CA SER A 151 1.47 -15.29 16.69
C SER A 151 0.81 -14.17 17.50
N LYS A 152 0.98 -14.21 18.83
CA LYS A 152 0.56 -13.11 19.72
C LYS A 152 1.25 -11.78 19.41
N ALA A 153 2.44 -11.83 18.81
CA ALA A 153 3.16 -10.62 18.40
C ALA A 153 2.45 -9.90 17.25
N LEU A 154 1.99 -10.66 16.23
CA LEU A 154 1.20 -10.10 15.14
C LEU A 154 -0.14 -9.56 15.65
N GLU A 155 -0.82 -10.31 16.53
CA GLU A 155 -2.08 -9.86 17.12
C GLU A 155 -1.92 -8.55 17.91
N SER A 156 -0.87 -8.44 18.73
CA SER A 156 -0.58 -7.22 19.49
C SER A 156 -0.24 -6.04 18.57
N GLU A 157 0.42 -6.27 17.44
CA GLU A 157 0.78 -5.19 16.52
C GLU A 157 -0.45 -4.70 15.75
N ILE A 158 -1.34 -5.61 15.34
CA ILE A 158 -2.65 -5.26 14.77
C ILE A 158 -3.43 -4.38 15.75
N ASP A 159 -3.53 -4.79 17.01
CA ASP A 159 -4.29 -4.05 18.03
C ASP A 159 -3.69 -2.67 18.27
N ARG A 160 -2.36 -2.56 18.36
CA ARG A 160 -1.65 -1.28 18.50
C ARG A 160 -1.88 -0.36 17.30
N CYS A 161 -1.82 -0.89 16.08
CA CYS A 161 -2.07 -0.10 14.89
C CYS A 161 -3.52 0.40 14.84
N ILE A 162 -4.48 -0.46 15.16
CA ILE A 162 -5.90 -0.09 15.20
C ILE A 162 -6.19 0.92 16.31
N GLU A 163 -5.61 0.76 17.51
CA GLU A 163 -5.77 1.71 18.61
C GLU A 163 -5.18 3.07 18.26
N ARG A 164 -4.02 3.10 17.58
CA ARG A 164 -3.30 4.33 17.27
C ARG A 164 -3.92 5.11 16.10
N PHE A 165 -4.38 4.42 15.06
CA PHE A 165 -4.80 5.05 13.80
C PHE A 165 -6.30 4.88 13.49
N GLY A 166 -6.98 3.96 14.17
CA GLY A 166 -8.35 3.56 13.86
C GLY A 166 -8.41 2.49 12.77
N ASN A 167 -9.36 1.55 12.90
CA ASN A 167 -9.51 0.43 11.98
C ASN A 167 -9.77 0.87 10.53
N ASP A 168 -10.64 1.86 10.35
CA ASP A 168 -11.04 2.32 9.01
C ASP A 168 -9.86 2.92 8.22
N LEU A 169 -9.02 3.70 8.90
CA LEU A 169 -7.83 4.29 8.30
C LEU A 169 -6.79 3.21 7.98
N VAL A 170 -6.54 2.28 8.91
CA VAL A 170 -5.62 1.17 8.69
C VAL A 170 -6.06 0.33 7.49
N MET A 171 -7.33 -0.04 7.42
CA MET A 171 -7.88 -0.81 6.29
C MET A 171 -7.75 -0.05 4.96
N THR A 172 -8.17 1.21 4.92
CA THR A 172 -8.13 2.01 3.69
C THR A 172 -6.70 2.18 3.18
N MET A 173 -5.76 2.53 4.05
CA MET A 173 -4.36 2.69 3.68
C MET A 173 -3.70 1.37 3.29
N LEU A 174 -4.05 0.27 3.97
CA LEU A 174 -3.51 -1.05 3.65
C LEU A 174 -4.05 -1.54 2.30
N GLU A 175 -5.32 -1.28 1.96
CA GLU A 175 -5.87 -1.59 0.64
C GLU A 175 -5.18 -0.82 -0.49
N GLU A 176 -4.78 0.43 -0.24
CA GLU A 176 -4.07 1.26 -1.22
C GLU A 176 -2.59 0.87 -1.37
N ILE A 177 -1.90 0.54 -0.27
CA ILE A 177 -0.46 0.27 -0.25
C ILE A 177 -0.16 -1.22 -0.53
N ASP A 178 -0.90 -2.11 0.12
CA ASP A 178 -0.69 -3.56 0.11
C ASP A 178 -2.02 -4.35 0.21
N PRO A 179 -2.71 -4.56 -0.93
CA PRO A 179 -4.01 -5.24 -0.97
C PRO A 179 -3.99 -6.66 -0.39
N ALA A 180 -2.84 -7.34 -0.48
CA ALA A 180 -2.70 -8.70 0.04
C ALA A 180 -2.65 -8.70 1.59
N GLY A 181 -1.94 -7.74 2.19
CA GLY A 181 -1.97 -7.50 3.62
C GLY A 181 -3.38 -7.18 4.12
N ALA A 182 -4.13 -6.34 3.40
CA ALA A 182 -5.52 -6.03 3.74
C ALA A 182 -6.43 -7.28 3.75
N ALA A 183 -6.29 -8.15 2.76
CA ALA A 183 -7.03 -9.41 2.71
C ALA A 183 -6.70 -10.33 3.90
N GLU A 184 -5.44 -10.40 4.33
CA GLU A 184 -5.05 -11.17 5.51
C GLU A 184 -5.58 -10.55 6.81
N LEU A 185 -5.59 -9.22 6.93
CA LEU A 185 -6.16 -8.53 8.09
C LEU A 185 -7.67 -8.83 8.23
N ILE A 186 -8.42 -8.83 7.13
CA ILE A 186 -9.84 -9.21 7.10
C ILE A 186 -10.02 -10.65 7.60
N LYS A 187 -9.18 -11.59 7.14
CA LYS A 187 -9.24 -12.98 7.61
C LYS A 187 -8.99 -13.07 9.12
N VAL A 188 -7.98 -12.36 9.63
CA VAL A 188 -7.69 -12.32 11.07
C VAL A 188 -8.88 -11.79 11.85
N GLN A 189 -9.53 -10.71 11.39
CA GLN A 189 -10.72 -10.15 12.03
C GLN A 189 -11.90 -11.12 12.01
N GLN A 190 -12.13 -11.84 10.91
CA GLN A 190 -13.17 -12.87 10.81
C GLN A 190 -12.91 -14.05 11.75
N ILE A 191 -11.66 -14.51 11.84
CA ILE A 191 -11.27 -15.57 12.78
C ILE A 191 -11.54 -15.10 14.21
N ARG A 192 -11.15 -13.87 14.56
CA ARG A 192 -11.43 -13.29 15.90
C ARG A 192 -12.92 -13.26 16.20
N ALA A 193 -13.75 -12.76 15.28
CA ALA A 193 -15.20 -12.70 15.46
C ALA A 193 -15.83 -14.08 15.67
N THR A 194 -15.41 -15.08 14.88
CA THR A 194 -15.92 -16.47 15.02
C THR A 194 -15.44 -17.13 16.31
N THR A 195 -14.20 -16.90 16.73
CA THR A 195 -13.69 -17.42 18.03
C THR A 195 -14.38 -16.77 19.23
N ALA A 196 -14.72 -15.49 19.15
CA ALA A 196 -15.48 -14.81 20.21
C ALA A 196 -16.90 -15.39 20.32
N ALA A 197 -17.60 -15.52 19.19
CA ALA A 197 -18.94 -16.13 19.17
C ALA A 197 -18.95 -17.56 19.71
N ALA A 198 -17.96 -18.38 19.34
CA ALA A 198 -17.84 -19.74 19.85
C ALA A 198 -17.58 -19.78 21.38
N LYS A 199 -16.82 -18.80 21.91
CA LYS A 199 -16.58 -18.69 23.34
C LYS A 199 -17.85 -18.30 24.11
N ASP A 200 -18.61 -17.35 23.57
CA ASP A 200 -19.89 -16.92 24.16
C ASP A 200 -20.91 -18.07 24.19
N GLU A 201 -20.97 -18.88 23.12
CA GLU A 201 -21.80 -20.10 23.09
C GLU A 201 -21.35 -21.12 24.15
N LEU A 202 -20.05 -21.31 24.34
CA LEU A 202 -19.52 -22.23 25.34
C LEU A 202 -19.85 -21.78 26.77
N GLU A 203 -19.76 -20.47 27.04
CA GLU A 203 -20.14 -19.90 28.34
C GLU A 203 -21.65 -20.03 28.59
N LEU A 204 -22.49 -19.86 27.57
CA LEU A 204 -23.92 -20.07 27.66
C LEU A 204 -24.26 -21.53 28.04
N VAL A 205 -23.65 -22.50 27.35
CA VAL A 205 -23.86 -23.93 27.64
C VAL A 205 -23.38 -24.27 29.05
N SER A 206 -22.21 -23.77 29.46
CA SER A 206 -21.69 -23.96 30.82
C SER A 206 -22.65 -23.41 31.88
N ASN A 207 -23.25 -22.24 31.64
CA ASN A 207 -24.22 -21.64 32.56
C ASN A 207 -25.52 -22.43 32.63
N GLN A 208 -26.01 -22.96 31.51
CA GLN A 208 -27.18 -23.83 31.47
C GLN A 208 -26.93 -25.15 32.22
N GLU A 209 -25.77 -25.77 32.05
CA GLU A 209 -25.41 -26.99 32.79
C GLU A 209 -25.31 -26.74 34.30
N ALA A 210 -24.76 -25.59 34.71
CA ALA A 210 -24.72 -25.20 36.11
C ALA A 210 -26.13 -25.02 36.71
N GLN A 211 -27.05 -24.44 35.94
CA GLN A 211 -28.44 -24.27 36.34
C GLN A 211 -29.17 -25.62 36.48
N VAL A 212 -29.05 -26.52 35.50
CA VAL A 212 -29.67 -27.86 35.56
C VAL A 212 -29.14 -28.66 36.76
N ARG A 213 -27.84 -28.56 37.07
CA ARG A 213 -27.27 -29.22 38.26
C ARG A 213 -27.83 -28.64 39.57
N ALA A 214 -28.07 -27.34 39.63
CA ALA A 214 -28.69 -26.71 40.80
C ALA A 214 -30.14 -27.19 40.98
N GLU A 215 -30.93 -27.23 39.89
CA GLU A 215 -32.31 -27.71 39.90
C GLU A 215 -32.42 -29.19 40.32
N ILE A 216 -31.53 -30.06 39.83
CA ILE A 216 -31.48 -31.47 40.24
C ILE A 216 -31.20 -31.60 41.73
N LYS A 217 -30.26 -30.81 42.26
CA LYS A 217 -29.89 -30.84 43.68
C LYS A 217 -31.04 -30.36 44.58
N GLU A 218 -31.76 -29.33 44.15
CA GLU A 218 -32.94 -28.83 44.86
C GLU A 218 -34.08 -29.86 44.85
N ALA A 219 -34.34 -30.49 43.70
CA ALA A 219 -35.34 -31.55 43.58
C ALA A 219 -34.99 -32.78 44.44
N GLN A 220 -33.71 -33.17 44.50
CA GLN A 220 -33.24 -34.24 45.38
C GLN A 220 -33.45 -33.91 46.86
N ALA A 221 -33.12 -32.69 47.28
CA ALA A 221 -33.36 -32.24 48.64
C ALA A 221 -34.85 -32.21 49.01
N ALA A 222 -35.72 -31.81 48.08
CA ALA A 222 -37.17 -31.84 48.28
C ALA A 222 -37.72 -33.27 48.42
N ILE A 223 -37.24 -34.21 47.60
CA ILE A 223 -37.62 -35.64 47.69
C ILE A 223 -37.15 -36.24 49.02
N GLU A 224 -35.92 -35.95 49.45
CA GLU A 224 -35.40 -36.40 50.74
C GLU A 224 -36.21 -35.85 51.91
N ALA A 225 -36.60 -34.58 51.87
CA ALA A 225 -37.46 -33.97 52.89
C ALA A 225 -38.85 -34.62 52.93
N MET A 226 -39.48 -34.87 51.78
CA MET A 226 -40.79 -35.54 51.72
C MET A 226 -40.74 -36.99 52.24
N ASN A 227 -39.66 -37.72 51.95
CA ASN A 227 -39.48 -39.08 52.46
C ASN A 227 -39.20 -39.12 53.96
N ALA A 228 -38.58 -38.08 54.52
CA ALA A 228 -38.35 -37.95 55.96
C ALA A 228 -39.64 -37.65 56.74
N ASP A 229 -40.57 -36.87 56.17
CA ASP A 229 -41.88 -36.60 56.78
C ASP A 229 -42.89 -37.77 56.64
N SER A 230 -42.59 -38.73 55.76
CA SER A 230 -43.45 -39.89 55.48
C SER A 230 -43.06 -41.16 56.25
N ALA A 231 -42.01 -41.10 57.07
CA ALA A 231 -41.48 -42.21 57.89
C ALA A 231 -41.78 -41.99 59.38
#